data_AF-A0A1I1KN65-F1
#
_entry.id   AF-A0A1I1KN65-F1
#
_cell.length_a   1.000
_cell.length_b   1.000
_cell.length_c   1.000
_cell.angle_alpha   90.00
_cell.angle_beta   90.00
_cell.angle_gamma   90.00
#
_symmetry.space_group_name_H-M   'P 1'
#
loop_
_entity.id
_entity.type
_entity.pdbx_description
1 polymer ?
#
loop_
_entity_poly.entity_id
_entity_poly.type
_entity_poly.pdbx_seq_one_letter_code
_entity_poly.pdbx_strand_id
1 'polypeptide(L)'
;MPQRQMIDSLAILQAGLARSFAGPKSPETWSDPAEMARARKRVHHDHGGAGIAADPRSIMAAIADFKKSGKIGGFRDLKYVCLGMGALDGEGWSLLADEALRGAVARMAEQQPSTHRRLRCFQALLSAYFSFPANGKEVSQESKTGWSGLRGWLRAERDHIVKLLDFKPPWFDTLLRHPELLTSQPCDKFGADLLRGDASGLNDAREGLSIPENSWVIDEAVFAQMKAASDLKDPPFKAALPDLLAITMGRVGVSISEPLRIRCVAQLVSRYARCSDRPEQAALRDAATSTIGNPWLRRTHWDAWVRVGDKADDQAREMVFFWLKERLVSDFFELLSAEGINDRRRVAYWLRFVPFVEDMWFALGSSASSRRGGKFGEFRERAKGRLLRLEGTTGDNNAFVMRIGAYLAVEFGAAGNAFYLFRWDSLSPSLLESLNSGRASAAIHIADIRGDDNEDKIGHRDSPVALKSWEQKFDDKLTKLIGKKPELRPACVPELEVLVADGRVNVVDLRGAGGALWVYESERSSHLARKLQALDFLYRAGRGWFKE
;
A
#
# COMPACT_ATOMS: atom_id res chain seq x y z
N MET A 1 -44.11 -8.45 -43.95
CA MET A 1 -42.74 -8.15 -43.46
C MET A 1 -42.27 -8.88 -42.19
N PRO A 2 -43.12 -9.36 -41.25
CA PRO A 2 -42.64 -10.08 -40.05
C PRO A 2 -41.99 -11.45 -40.33
N GLN A 3 -42.50 -12.19 -41.33
CA GLN A 3 -41.99 -13.52 -41.69
C GLN A 3 -40.53 -13.50 -42.15
N ARG A 4 -40.10 -12.47 -42.90
CA ARG A 4 -38.73 -12.39 -43.43
C ARG A 4 -37.69 -12.18 -42.33
N GLN A 5 -38.00 -11.34 -41.32
CA GLN A 5 -37.16 -11.14 -40.13
C GLN A 5 -37.09 -12.37 -39.22
N MET A 6 -38.19 -13.13 -39.10
CA MET A 6 -38.20 -14.40 -38.36
C MET A 6 -37.34 -15.47 -39.03
N ILE A 7 -37.40 -15.58 -40.36
CA ILE A 7 -36.60 -16.54 -41.14
C ILE A 7 -35.10 -16.23 -40.99
N ASP A 8 -34.69 -14.95 -41.05
CA ASP A 8 -33.29 -14.57 -40.83
C ASP A 8 -32.82 -14.83 -39.40
N SER A 9 -33.65 -14.57 -38.39
CA SER A 9 -33.31 -14.79 -36.98
C SER A 9 -33.15 -16.27 -36.66
N LEU A 10 -34.03 -17.11 -37.22
CA LEU A 10 -33.96 -18.57 -37.09
C LEU A 10 -32.71 -19.13 -37.77
N ALA A 11 -32.38 -18.65 -38.97
CA ALA A 11 -31.18 -19.07 -39.70
C ALA A 11 -29.89 -18.69 -38.96
N ILE A 12 -29.84 -17.48 -38.37
CA ILE A 12 -28.71 -17.03 -37.55
C ILE A 12 -28.56 -17.90 -36.30
N LEU A 13 -29.67 -18.23 -35.63
CA LEU A 13 -29.67 -19.11 -34.46
C LEU A 13 -29.22 -20.53 -34.84
N GLN A 14 -29.74 -21.09 -35.94
CA GLN A 14 -29.35 -22.41 -36.45
C GLN A 14 -27.87 -22.47 -36.81
N ALA A 15 -27.34 -21.46 -37.49
CA ALA A 15 -25.91 -21.36 -37.81
C ALA A 15 -25.05 -21.19 -36.55
N GLY A 16 -25.55 -20.44 -35.55
CA GLY A 16 -24.92 -20.28 -34.26
C GLY A 16 -24.84 -21.58 -33.47
N LEU A 17 -25.96 -22.31 -33.37
CA LEU A 17 -26.03 -23.61 -32.73
C LEU A 17 -25.14 -24.62 -33.46
N ALA A 18 -25.17 -24.67 -34.79
CA ALA A 18 -24.32 -25.56 -35.58
C ALA A 18 -22.83 -25.35 -35.29
N ARG A 19 -22.39 -24.10 -35.06
CA ARG A 19 -21.02 -23.79 -34.63
C ARG A 19 -20.75 -24.25 -33.19
N SER A 20 -21.64 -23.97 -32.24
CA SER A 20 -21.47 -24.39 -30.84
C SER A 20 -21.47 -25.91 -30.66
N PHE A 21 -22.10 -26.64 -31.60
CA PHE A 21 -22.13 -28.09 -31.72
C PHE A 21 -21.13 -28.67 -32.74
N ALA A 22 -20.19 -27.91 -33.29
CA ALA A 22 -19.24 -28.41 -34.29
C ALA A 22 -18.13 -29.33 -33.71
N GLY A 23 -18.11 -29.54 -32.39
CA GLY A 23 -17.14 -30.36 -31.66
C GLY A 23 -17.28 -31.89 -31.80
N PRO A 24 -18.48 -32.50 -31.77
CA PRO A 24 -18.65 -33.94 -31.90
C PRO A 24 -18.85 -34.29 -33.38
N LYS A 25 -17.79 -34.77 -34.05
CA LYS A 25 -17.82 -35.12 -35.48
C LYS A 25 -18.54 -36.44 -35.78
N SER A 26 -19.01 -37.18 -34.77
CA SER A 26 -19.76 -38.44 -34.97
C SER A 26 -20.97 -38.56 -34.03
N PRO A 27 -22.06 -39.24 -34.45
CA PRO A 27 -23.24 -39.49 -33.60
C PRO A 27 -22.89 -40.20 -32.27
N GLU A 28 -21.83 -41.01 -32.26
CA GLU A 28 -21.37 -41.75 -31.08
C GLU A 28 -20.82 -40.83 -29.98
N THR A 29 -20.21 -39.69 -30.34
CA THR A 29 -19.71 -38.70 -29.37
C THR A 29 -20.79 -37.89 -28.66
N TRP A 30 -22.05 -37.92 -29.14
CA TRP A 30 -23.20 -37.32 -28.45
C TRP A 30 -23.70 -38.17 -27.28
N SER A 31 -23.25 -39.42 -27.17
CA SER A 31 -23.55 -40.30 -26.04
C SER A 31 -22.62 -40.10 -24.84
N ASP A 32 -21.52 -39.34 -24.98
CA ASP A 32 -20.61 -39.00 -23.88
C ASP A 32 -21.19 -37.85 -23.03
N PRO A 33 -21.55 -38.11 -21.76
CA PRO A 33 -22.07 -37.09 -20.85
C PRO A 33 -21.12 -35.89 -20.66
N ALA A 34 -19.81 -36.08 -20.74
CA ALA A 34 -18.82 -35.02 -20.53
C ALA A 34 -18.71 -34.08 -21.74
N GLU A 35 -18.76 -34.60 -22.97
CA GLU A 35 -18.82 -33.79 -24.18
C GLU A 35 -20.16 -33.07 -24.32
N MET A 36 -21.27 -33.72 -23.98
CA MET A 36 -22.58 -33.07 -23.93
C MET A 36 -22.64 -31.95 -22.89
N ALA A 37 -22.02 -32.14 -21.72
CA ALA A 37 -21.89 -31.07 -20.73
C ALA A 37 -21.05 -29.89 -21.27
N ARG A 38 -19.97 -30.15 -22.01
CA ARG A 38 -19.15 -29.12 -22.67
C ARG A 38 -19.88 -28.40 -23.79
N ALA A 39 -20.62 -29.12 -24.64
CA ALA A 39 -21.44 -28.55 -25.70
C ALA A 39 -22.57 -27.68 -25.12
N ARG A 40 -23.24 -28.16 -24.05
CA ARG A 40 -24.23 -27.37 -23.32
C ARG A 40 -23.63 -26.09 -22.75
N LYS A 41 -22.44 -26.16 -22.14
CA LYS A 41 -21.71 -24.97 -21.66
C LYS A 41 -21.40 -23.99 -22.79
N ARG A 42 -20.94 -24.47 -23.96
CA ARG A 42 -20.67 -23.62 -25.14
C ARG A 42 -21.93 -22.94 -25.67
N VAL A 43 -23.03 -23.69 -25.84
CA VAL A 43 -24.30 -23.11 -26.28
C VAL A 43 -24.80 -22.06 -25.28
N HIS A 44 -24.66 -22.33 -23.99
CA HIS A 44 -25.04 -21.40 -22.95
C HIS A 44 -24.16 -20.14 -22.91
N HIS A 45 -22.87 -20.29 -23.13
CA HIS A 45 -21.94 -19.19 -23.26
C HIS A 45 -22.26 -18.33 -24.50
N ASP A 46 -22.43 -18.98 -25.66
CA ASP A 46 -22.59 -18.30 -26.96
C ASP A 46 -23.99 -17.71 -27.16
N HIS A 47 -25.03 -18.34 -26.59
CA HIS A 47 -26.44 -17.99 -26.84
C HIS A 47 -27.25 -17.72 -25.57
N GLY A 48 -26.74 -18.11 -24.39
CA GLY A 48 -27.40 -17.95 -23.10
C GLY A 48 -26.83 -16.82 -22.23
N GLY A 49 -25.69 -16.23 -22.61
CA GLY A 49 -25.02 -15.14 -21.90
C GLY A 49 -25.68 -13.76 -22.10
N ALA A 50 -25.30 -12.79 -21.26
CA ALA A 50 -25.82 -11.43 -21.34
C ALA A 50 -25.21 -10.59 -22.49
N GLY A 51 -24.23 -11.11 -23.22
CA GLY A 51 -23.59 -10.42 -24.34
C GLY A 51 -24.56 -9.97 -25.45
N ILE A 52 -24.34 -8.75 -25.97
CA ILE A 52 -25.07 -8.23 -27.13
C ILE A 52 -24.08 -7.82 -28.22
N ALA A 53 -24.05 -8.59 -29.31
CA ALA A 53 -23.32 -8.20 -30.51
C ALA A 53 -23.97 -6.96 -31.17
N ALA A 54 -23.22 -5.87 -31.22
CA ALA A 54 -23.59 -4.65 -31.91
C ALA A 54 -22.33 -3.94 -32.41
N ASP A 55 -22.44 -3.29 -33.57
CA ASP A 55 -21.35 -2.50 -34.15
C ASP A 55 -21.16 -1.20 -33.35
N PRO A 56 -19.94 -0.90 -32.84
CA PRO A 56 -19.67 0.29 -32.04
C PRO A 56 -20.01 1.60 -32.76
N ARG A 57 -19.83 1.68 -34.08
CA ARG A 57 -20.17 2.90 -34.84
C ARG A 57 -21.66 3.17 -34.83
N SER A 58 -22.46 2.12 -34.99
CA SER A 58 -23.92 2.19 -34.88
C SER A 58 -24.40 2.60 -33.48
N ILE A 59 -23.71 2.16 -32.43
CA ILE A 59 -23.99 2.58 -31.05
C ILE A 59 -23.75 4.09 -30.91
N MET A 60 -22.56 4.57 -31.30
CA MET A 60 -22.20 5.97 -31.17
C MET A 60 -23.09 6.90 -32.01
N ALA A 61 -23.49 6.47 -33.21
CA ALA A 61 -24.45 7.21 -34.04
C ALA A 61 -25.80 7.39 -33.32
N ALA A 62 -26.35 6.31 -32.74
CA ALA A 62 -27.61 6.38 -32.00
C ALA A 62 -27.52 7.27 -30.75
N ILE A 63 -26.39 7.24 -30.02
CA ILE A 63 -26.15 8.17 -28.90
C ILE A 63 -26.14 9.62 -29.39
N ALA A 64 -25.41 9.92 -30.46
CA ALA A 64 -25.28 11.28 -30.99
C ALA A 64 -26.63 11.84 -31.45
N ASP A 65 -27.42 11.04 -32.17
CA ASP A 65 -28.76 11.41 -32.62
C ASP A 65 -29.70 11.66 -31.45
N PHE A 66 -29.64 10.81 -30.42
CA PHE A 66 -30.44 10.98 -29.20
C PHE A 66 -30.01 12.20 -28.39
N LYS A 67 -28.70 12.44 -28.23
CA LYS A 67 -28.14 13.64 -27.57
C LYS A 67 -28.63 14.92 -28.25
N LYS A 68 -28.69 14.94 -29.59
CA LYS A 68 -29.12 16.11 -30.37
C LYS A 68 -30.65 16.32 -30.36
N SER A 69 -31.42 15.25 -30.50
CA SER A 69 -32.86 15.34 -30.76
C SER A 69 -33.75 15.10 -29.52
N GLY A 70 -33.23 14.46 -28.48
CA GLY A 70 -34.00 13.95 -27.35
C GLY A 70 -35.01 12.86 -27.73
N LYS A 71 -34.96 12.34 -28.96
CA LYS A 71 -35.91 11.37 -29.51
C LYS A 71 -35.18 10.12 -30.00
N ILE A 72 -35.85 8.98 -29.92
CA ILE A 72 -35.30 7.69 -30.35
C ILE A 72 -36.16 7.17 -31.51
N GLY A 73 -35.54 6.87 -32.64
CA GLY A 73 -36.22 6.50 -33.90
C GLY A 73 -36.97 5.17 -33.87
N GLY A 74 -36.61 4.27 -32.94
CA GLY A 74 -37.33 3.03 -32.70
C GLY A 74 -36.63 2.10 -31.71
N PHE A 75 -37.11 0.85 -31.61
CA PHE A 75 -36.58 -0.12 -30.64
C PHE A 75 -35.10 -0.47 -30.86
N ARG A 76 -34.65 -0.53 -32.12
CA ARG A 76 -33.22 -0.78 -32.43
C ARG A 76 -32.34 0.33 -31.85
N ASP A 77 -32.73 1.57 -32.05
CA ASP A 77 -32.00 2.75 -31.57
C ASP A 77 -32.06 2.82 -30.05
N LEU A 78 -33.21 2.52 -29.43
CA LEU A 78 -33.32 2.43 -27.98
C LEU A 78 -32.33 1.42 -27.40
N LYS A 79 -32.26 0.22 -27.99
CA LYS A 79 -31.31 -0.82 -27.59
C LYS A 79 -29.86 -0.33 -27.73
N TYR A 80 -29.52 0.40 -28.78
CA TYR A 80 -28.18 0.95 -28.99
C TYR A 80 -27.85 2.09 -28.03
N VAL A 81 -28.81 2.97 -27.74
CA VAL A 81 -28.68 4.00 -26.70
C VAL A 81 -28.48 3.36 -25.33
N CYS A 82 -29.25 2.31 -24.98
CA CYS A 82 -29.06 1.53 -23.76
C CYS A 82 -27.66 0.93 -23.64
N LEU A 83 -27.15 0.28 -24.72
CA LEU A 83 -25.80 -0.30 -24.75
C LEU A 83 -24.70 0.76 -24.62
N GLY A 84 -24.92 1.90 -25.25
CA GLY A 84 -23.96 2.99 -25.33
C GLY A 84 -24.01 3.97 -24.17
N MET A 85 -24.94 3.81 -23.22
CA MET A 85 -25.23 4.84 -22.22
C MET A 85 -24.00 5.23 -21.37
N GLY A 86 -23.12 4.28 -21.10
CA GLY A 86 -21.86 4.49 -20.37
C GLY A 86 -20.63 4.76 -21.25
N ALA A 87 -20.77 4.84 -22.57
CA ALA A 87 -19.65 5.15 -23.46
C ALA A 87 -19.24 6.63 -23.29
N LEU A 88 -17.93 6.86 -23.22
CA LEU A 88 -17.35 8.20 -23.19
C LEU A 88 -17.17 8.72 -24.62
N ASP A 89 -17.48 9.99 -24.85
CA ASP A 89 -17.06 10.70 -26.05
C ASP A 89 -15.62 11.22 -25.93
N GLY A 90 -15.12 11.88 -26.98
CA GLY A 90 -13.74 12.40 -27.02
C GLY A 90 -13.42 13.48 -25.98
N GLU A 91 -14.44 14.00 -25.28
CA GLU A 91 -14.31 14.97 -24.19
C GLU A 91 -14.55 14.33 -22.81
N GLY A 92 -14.71 13.00 -22.73
CA GLY A 92 -14.96 12.29 -21.47
C GLY A 92 -16.40 12.38 -20.98
N TRP A 93 -17.34 12.88 -21.79
CA TRP A 93 -18.75 12.94 -21.45
C TRP A 93 -19.45 11.61 -21.78
N SER A 94 -20.39 11.19 -20.94
CA SER A 94 -21.28 10.05 -21.20
C SER A 94 -22.73 10.45 -21.00
N LEU A 95 -23.66 9.69 -21.59
CA LEU A 95 -25.10 9.93 -21.41
C LEU A 95 -25.53 9.79 -19.94
N LEU A 96 -24.76 9.06 -19.13
CA LEU A 96 -24.98 8.96 -17.69
C LEU A 96 -24.85 10.31 -16.96
N ALA A 97 -24.06 11.26 -17.49
CA ALA A 97 -23.89 12.58 -16.89
C ALA A 97 -25.16 13.44 -16.95
N ASP A 98 -26.06 13.18 -17.90
CA ASP A 98 -27.29 13.96 -18.09
C ASP A 98 -28.48 13.26 -17.45
N GLU A 99 -29.01 13.84 -16.37
CA GLU A 99 -30.13 13.28 -15.64
C GLU A 99 -31.43 13.20 -16.46
N ALA A 100 -31.69 14.19 -17.32
CA ALA A 100 -32.92 14.23 -18.12
C ALA A 100 -32.89 13.16 -19.21
N LEU A 101 -31.77 13.02 -19.92
CA LEU A 101 -31.58 12.01 -20.95
C LEU A 101 -31.57 10.60 -20.36
N ARG A 102 -30.83 10.36 -19.26
CA ARG A 102 -30.82 9.08 -18.55
C ARG A 102 -32.22 8.70 -18.07
N GLY A 103 -32.97 9.65 -17.50
CA GLY A 103 -34.35 9.44 -17.08
C GLY A 103 -35.29 9.12 -18.25
N ALA A 104 -35.08 9.75 -19.41
CA ALA A 104 -35.84 9.43 -20.62
C ALA A 104 -35.58 8.00 -21.10
N VAL A 105 -34.32 7.56 -21.17
CA VAL A 105 -33.95 6.18 -21.55
C VAL A 105 -34.57 5.16 -20.60
N ALA A 106 -34.49 5.39 -19.29
CA ALA A 106 -35.09 4.53 -18.28
C ALA A 106 -36.61 4.37 -18.47
N ARG A 107 -37.34 5.49 -18.61
CA ARG A 107 -38.79 5.47 -18.87
C ARG A 107 -39.13 4.74 -20.17
N MET A 108 -38.36 4.96 -21.24
CA MET A 108 -38.59 4.30 -22.53
C MET A 108 -38.31 2.80 -22.48
N ALA A 109 -37.36 2.36 -21.65
CA ALA A 109 -37.09 0.94 -21.40
C ALA A 109 -38.23 0.29 -20.61
N GLU A 110 -38.73 0.94 -19.55
CA GLU A 110 -39.84 0.47 -18.72
C GLU A 110 -41.16 0.35 -19.50
N GLN A 111 -41.42 1.31 -20.39
CA GLN A 111 -42.65 1.41 -21.18
C GLN A 111 -42.65 0.51 -22.43
N GLN A 112 -41.66 -0.38 -22.60
CA GLN A 112 -41.66 -1.30 -23.72
C GLN A 112 -42.88 -2.22 -23.67
N PRO A 113 -43.66 -2.33 -24.77
CA PRO A 113 -44.96 -3.00 -24.76
C PRO A 113 -44.88 -4.52 -24.59
N SER A 114 -43.72 -5.12 -24.87
CA SER A 114 -43.49 -6.55 -24.69
C SER A 114 -42.38 -6.82 -23.69
N THR A 115 -42.60 -7.83 -22.83
CA THR A 115 -41.64 -8.26 -21.81
C THR A 115 -40.26 -8.58 -22.41
N HIS A 116 -40.22 -9.20 -23.59
CA HIS A 116 -38.96 -9.48 -24.28
C HIS A 116 -38.19 -8.20 -24.68
N ARG A 117 -38.88 -7.15 -25.18
CA ARG A 117 -38.23 -5.88 -25.53
C ARG A 117 -37.70 -5.17 -24.29
N ARG A 118 -38.50 -5.15 -23.22
CA ARG A 118 -38.11 -4.60 -21.90
C ARG A 118 -36.87 -5.32 -21.35
N LEU A 119 -36.89 -6.66 -21.37
CA LEU A 119 -35.75 -7.49 -20.96
C LEU A 119 -34.49 -7.21 -21.80
N ARG A 120 -34.64 -6.97 -23.10
CA ARG A 120 -33.51 -6.66 -23.97
C ARG A 120 -32.92 -5.27 -23.71
N CYS A 121 -33.75 -4.28 -23.37
CA CYS A 121 -33.27 -2.97 -22.89
C CYS A 121 -32.54 -3.11 -21.55
N PHE A 122 -33.09 -3.89 -20.62
CA PHE A 122 -32.45 -4.20 -19.35
C PHE A 122 -31.07 -4.85 -19.54
N GLN A 123 -30.98 -5.87 -20.40
CA GLN A 123 -29.71 -6.55 -20.73
C GLN A 123 -28.69 -5.57 -21.33
N ALA A 124 -29.12 -4.68 -22.23
CA ALA A 124 -28.27 -3.65 -22.81
C ALA A 124 -27.73 -2.66 -21.76
N LEU A 125 -28.59 -2.21 -20.85
CA LEU A 125 -28.22 -1.32 -19.74
C LEU A 125 -27.30 -2.02 -18.73
N LEU A 126 -27.50 -3.30 -18.48
CA LEU A 126 -26.62 -4.12 -17.64
C LEU A 126 -25.22 -4.25 -18.27
N SER A 127 -25.14 -4.47 -19.58
CA SER A 127 -23.88 -4.47 -20.33
C SER A 127 -23.17 -3.12 -20.23
N ALA A 128 -23.90 -2.01 -20.37
CA ALA A 128 -23.36 -0.66 -20.22
C ALA A 128 -22.83 -0.40 -18.80
N TYR A 129 -23.54 -0.91 -17.77
CA TYR A 129 -23.12 -0.81 -16.38
C TYR A 129 -21.80 -1.53 -16.11
N PHE A 130 -21.61 -2.75 -16.62
CA PHE A 130 -20.36 -3.50 -16.45
C PHE A 130 -19.21 -2.96 -17.31
N SER A 131 -19.50 -2.37 -18.47
CA SER A 131 -18.49 -1.82 -19.38
C SER A 131 -18.07 -0.39 -19.02
N PHE A 132 -18.74 0.26 -18.07
CA PHE A 132 -18.46 1.64 -17.69
C PHE A 132 -17.05 1.75 -17.08
N PRO A 133 -16.20 2.71 -17.52
CA PRO A 133 -14.85 2.87 -17.01
C PRO A 133 -14.83 3.58 -15.65
N ALA A 134 -15.48 3.01 -14.62
CA ALA A 134 -15.71 3.65 -13.32
C ALA A 134 -14.43 4.17 -12.62
N ASN A 135 -13.29 3.51 -12.86
CA ASN A 135 -11.98 3.84 -12.29
C ASN A 135 -11.13 4.75 -13.19
N GLY A 136 -11.65 5.18 -14.35
CA GLY A 136 -10.95 6.04 -15.31
C GLY A 136 -10.78 7.48 -14.81
N LYS A 137 -9.65 8.12 -15.17
CA LYS A 137 -9.36 9.51 -14.81
C LYS A 137 -10.21 10.52 -15.59
N GLU A 138 -10.64 10.15 -16.79
CA GLU A 138 -11.40 11.00 -17.73
C GLU A 138 -12.90 11.08 -17.38
N VAL A 139 -13.35 10.30 -16.39
CA VAL A 139 -14.77 10.21 -16.04
C VAL A 139 -15.18 11.34 -15.10
N SER A 140 -16.15 12.14 -15.53
CA SER A 140 -16.72 13.23 -14.74
C SER A 140 -17.47 12.72 -13.49
N GLN A 141 -17.62 13.58 -12.47
CA GLN A 141 -18.33 13.24 -11.23
C GLN A 141 -19.83 12.99 -11.48
N GLU A 142 -20.41 13.70 -12.43
CA GLU A 142 -21.79 13.55 -12.90
C GLU A 142 -21.99 12.17 -13.53
N SER A 143 -21.05 11.71 -14.38
CA SER A 143 -21.09 10.36 -14.97
C SER A 143 -21.02 9.27 -13.90
N LYS A 144 -20.18 9.43 -12.87
CA LYS A 144 -20.11 8.48 -11.72
C LYS A 144 -21.41 8.45 -10.91
N THR A 145 -22.05 9.60 -10.75
CA THR A 145 -23.33 9.74 -10.06
C THR A 145 -24.44 9.06 -10.89
N GLY A 146 -24.46 9.29 -12.20
CA GLY A 146 -25.37 8.62 -13.13
C GLY A 146 -25.18 7.11 -13.20
N TRP A 147 -23.93 6.63 -13.20
CA TRP A 147 -23.59 5.21 -13.11
C TRP A 147 -24.12 4.56 -11.82
N SER A 148 -23.98 5.25 -10.68
CA SER A 148 -24.57 4.81 -9.41
C SER A 148 -26.09 4.80 -9.44
N GLY A 149 -26.71 5.77 -10.12
CA GLY A 149 -28.15 5.81 -10.39
C GLY A 149 -28.61 4.66 -11.28
N LEU A 150 -27.86 4.34 -12.33
CA LEU A 150 -28.12 3.19 -13.21
C LEU A 150 -28.10 1.88 -12.41
N ARG A 151 -27.15 1.70 -11.51
CA ARG A 151 -27.11 0.53 -10.61
C ARG A 151 -28.39 0.41 -9.78
N GLY A 152 -28.86 1.51 -9.19
CA GLY A 152 -30.10 1.55 -8.43
C GLY A 152 -31.32 1.18 -9.29
N TRP A 153 -31.38 1.71 -10.51
CA TRP A 153 -32.42 1.37 -11.47
C TRP A 153 -32.38 -0.11 -11.87
N LEU A 154 -31.21 -0.65 -12.23
CA LEU A 154 -31.02 -2.06 -12.57
C LEU A 154 -31.47 -2.98 -11.44
N ARG A 155 -31.18 -2.62 -10.18
CA ARG A 155 -31.63 -3.38 -9.01
C ARG A 155 -33.16 -3.42 -8.92
N ALA A 156 -33.82 -2.26 -8.98
CA ALA A 156 -35.27 -2.17 -8.89
C ALA A 156 -35.96 -2.87 -10.07
N GLU A 157 -35.43 -2.67 -11.27
CA GLU A 157 -35.99 -3.21 -12.50
C GLU A 157 -35.81 -4.73 -12.59
N ARG A 158 -34.70 -5.29 -12.08
CA ARG A 158 -34.53 -6.75 -11.93
C ARG A 158 -35.66 -7.36 -11.11
N ASP A 159 -35.98 -6.74 -9.97
CA ASP A 159 -37.01 -7.21 -9.04
C ASP A 159 -38.43 -7.08 -9.62
N HIS A 160 -38.61 -6.20 -10.61
CA HIS A 160 -39.84 -6.09 -11.38
C HIS A 160 -39.90 -7.13 -12.50
N ILE A 161 -38.88 -7.21 -13.35
CA ILE A 161 -38.80 -8.12 -14.49
C ILE A 161 -38.93 -9.57 -14.06
N VAL A 162 -38.32 -9.99 -12.94
CA VAL A 162 -38.42 -11.38 -12.47
C VAL A 162 -39.86 -11.83 -12.23
N LYS A 163 -40.78 -10.91 -11.93
CA LYS A 163 -42.20 -11.18 -11.71
C LYS A 163 -42.99 -11.25 -13.03
N LEU A 164 -42.44 -10.71 -14.11
CA LEU A 164 -43.07 -10.67 -15.44
C LEU A 164 -42.62 -11.83 -16.34
N LEU A 165 -41.55 -12.54 -15.98
CA LEU A 165 -40.96 -13.60 -16.79
C LEU A 165 -41.56 -14.96 -16.43
N ASP A 166 -42.26 -15.57 -17.38
CA ASP A 166 -42.66 -16.98 -17.29
C ASP A 166 -41.46 -17.92 -17.44
N PHE A 167 -40.50 -17.54 -18.29
CA PHE A 167 -39.24 -18.23 -18.49
C PHE A 167 -38.08 -17.27 -18.24
N LYS A 168 -37.12 -17.72 -17.42
CA LYS A 168 -35.92 -16.93 -17.08
C LYS A 168 -34.78 -17.37 -17.99
N PRO A 169 -34.27 -16.48 -18.85
CA PRO A 169 -33.08 -16.79 -19.61
C PRO A 169 -31.90 -17.02 -18.66
N PRO A 170 -30.94 -17.86 -19.04
CA PRO A 170 -29.95 -18.28 -18.07
C PRO A 170 -29.04 -17.18 -17.53
N TRP A 171 -28.65 -16.19 -18.34
CA TRP A 171 -27.93 -15.01 -17.83
C TRP A 171 -28.72 -14.25 -16.77
N PHE A 172 -30.05 -14.23 -16.86
CA PHE A 172 -30.90 -13.57 -15.87
C PHE A 172 -30.95 -14.39 -14.58
N ASP A 173 -30.99 -15.72 -14.66
CA ASP A 173 -30.83 -16.59 -13.49
C ASP A 173 -29.45 -16.41 -12.84
N THR A 174 -28.38 -16.24 -13.62
CA THR A 174 -27.06 -15.86 -13.08
C THR A 174 -27.12 -14.54 -12.34
N LEU A 175 -27.81 -13.52 -12.86
CA LEU A 175 -27.98 -12.25 -12.18
C LEU A 175 -28.76 -12.40 -10.85
N LEU A 176 -29.71 -13.32 -10.79
CA LEU A 176 -30.46 -13.64 -9.57
C LEU A 176 -29.62 -14.39 -8.54
N ARG A 177 -28.60 -15.15 -8.97
CA ARG A 177 -27.62 -15.81 -8.09
C ARG A 177 -26.54 -14.85 -7.57
N HIS A 178 -26.29 -13.77 -8.30
CA HIS A 178 -25.33 -12.71 -7.96
C HIS A 178 -25.99 -11.33 -7.78
N PRO A 179 -27.02 -11.21 -6.90
CA PRO A 179 -27.71 -9.95 -6.70
C PRO A 179 -26.82 -8.88 -6.08
N GLU A 180 -25.73 -9.28 -5.41
CA GLU A 180 -24.72 -8.41 -4.80
C GLU A 180 -24.15 -7.42 -5.82
N LEU A 181 -23.94 -7.83 -7.08
CA LEU A 181 -23.35 -6.99 -8.15
C LEU A 181 -24.10 -5.69 -8.40
N LEU A 182 -25.38 -5.60 -8.00
CA LEU A 182 -26.22 -4.41 -8.15
C LEU A 182 -26.40 -3.64 -6.82
N THR A 183 -25.52 -3.86 -5.85
CA THR A 183 -25.54 -3.18 -4.54
C THR A 183 -24.43 -2.14 -4.42
N SER A 184 -24.40 -1.40 -3.29
CA SER A 184 -23.29 -0.51 -2.94
C SER A 184 -21.97 -1.24 -2.71
N GLN A 185 -22.00 -2.57 -2.53
CA GLN A 185 -20.87 -3.43 -2.20
C GLN A 185 -20.83 -4.66 -3.14
N PRO A 186 -20.57 -4.44 -4.44
CA PRO A 186 -20.86 -5.44 -5.48
C PRO A 186 -20.04 -6.72 -5.43
N CYS A 187 -18.85 -6.69 -4.81
CA CYS A 187 -17.90 -7.80 -4.83
C CYS A 187 -17.53 -8.35 -3.45
N ASP A 188 -18.17 -7.88 -2.37
CA ASP A 188 -17.78 -8.25 -0.99
C ASP A 188 -17.82 -9.77 -0.78
N LYS A 189 -18.83 -10.46 -1.34
CA LYS A 189 -18.92 -11.93 -1.32
C LYS A 189 -17.74 -12.60 -2.02
N PHE A 190 -17.37 -12.11 -3.21
CA PHE A 190 -16.23 -12.66 -3.96
C PHE A 190 -14.92 -12.45 -3.21
N GLY A 191 -14.77 -11.34 -2.48
CA GLY A 191 -13.55 -11.05 -1.72
C GLY A 191 -13.18 -12.16 -0.73
N ALA A 192 -14.17 -12.65 0.02
CA ALA A 192 -13.97 -13.73 1.00
C ALA A 192 -13.64 -15.09 0.34
N ASP A 193 -14.26 -15.39 -0.79
CA ASP A 193 -14.01 -16.62 -1.55
C ASP A 193 -12.62 -16.60 -2.19
N LEU A 194 -12.25 -15.48 -2.83
CA LEU A 194 -10.94 -15.26 -3.43
C LEU A 194 -9.81 -15.33 -2.40
N LEU A 195 -10.03 -14.82 -1.18
CA LEU A 195 -9.06 -14.92 -0.10
C LEU A 195 -8.78 -16.38 0.31
N ARG A 196 -9.76 -17.28 0.13
CA ARG A 196 -9.63 -18.72 0.34
C ARG A 196 -9.11 -19.47 -0.91
N GLY A 197 -8.82 -18.75 -1.99
CA GLY A 197 -8.38 -19.33 -3.26
C GLY A 197 -9.51 -19.84 -4.15
N ASP A 198 -10.77 -19.50 -3.85
CA ASP A 198 -11.93 -19.90 -4.64
C ASP A 198 -12.41 -18.77 -5.55
N ALA A 199 -12.13 -18.90 -6.85
CA ALA A 199 -12.60 -17.97 -7.88
C ALA A 199 -13.88 -18.42 -8.60
N SER A 200 -14.50 -19.55 -8.19
CA SER A 200 -15.62 -20.16 -8.89
C SER A 200 -16.83 -19.23 -9.01
N GLY A 201 -17.21 -18.55 -7.93
CA GLY A 201 -18.33 -17.61 -7.92
C GLY A 201 -18.11 -16.39 -8.81
N LEU A 202 -16.88 -15.84 -8.83
CA LEU A 202 -16.53 -14.72 -9.70
C LEU A 202 -16.55 -15.15 -11.18
N ASN A 203 -15.99 -16.33 -11.49
CA ASN A 203 -15.95 -16.84 -12.86
C ASN A 203 -17.36 -17.16 -13.39
N ASP A 204 -18.24 -17.73 -12.55
CA ASP A 204 -19.64 -17.94 -12.92
C ASP A 204 -20.36 -16.63 -13.25
N ALA A 205 -20.17 -15.58 -12.42
CA ALA A 205 -20.72 -14.26 -12.69
C ALA A 205 -20.15 -13.65 -13.98
N ARG A 206 -18.84 -13.77 -14.21
CA ARG A 206 -18.17 -13.23 -15.41
C ARG A 206 -18.67 -13.90 -16.69
N GLU A 207 -18.71 -15.22 -16.71
CA GLU A 207 -19.15 -15.99 -17.87
C GLU A 207 -20.65 -15.79 -18.13
N GLY A 208 -21.48 -15.99 -17.11
CA GLY A 208 -22.93 -15.95 -17.25
C GLY A 208 -23.51 -14.55 -17.52
N LEU A 209 -22.85 -13.49 -17.03
CA LEU A 209 -23.24 -12.10 -17.30
C LEU A 209 -22.40 -11.44 -18.39
N SER A 210 -21.52 -12.19 -19.05
CA SER A 210 -20.62 -11.69 -20.10
C SER A 210 -19.88 -10.41 -19.68
N ILE A 211 -19.34 -10.40 -18.45
CA ILE A 211 -18.63 -9.25 -17.88
C ILE A 211 -17.30 -9.09 -18.64
N PRO A 212 -17.03 -7.92 -19.25
CA PRO A 212 -15.79 -7.67 -19.97
C PRO A 212 -14.54 -7.84 -19.09
N GLU A 213 -13.42 -8.24 -19.69
CA GLU A 213 -12.15 -8.42 -18.96
C GLU A 213 -11.62 -7.11 -18.35
N ASN A 214 -11.90 -5.98 -19.00
CA ASN A 214 -11.57 -4.64 -18.53
C ASN A 214 -12.66 -4.00 -17.66
N SER A 215 -13.64 -4.78 -17.20
CA SER A 215 -14.72 -4.29 -16.34
C SER A 215 -14.19 -3.89 -14.96
N TRP A 216 -14.80 -2.83 -14.41
CA TRP A 216 -14.58 -2.41 -13.02
C TRP A 216 -14.85 -3.53 -12.00
N VAL A 217 -15.63 -4.56 -12.35
CA VAL A 217 -15.92 -5.71 -11.48
C VAL A 217 -14.65 -6.46 -11.11
N ILE A 218 -13.71 -6.61 -12.05
CA ILE A 218 -12.43 -7.30 -11.79
C ILE A 218 -11.61 -6.51 -10.77
N ASP A 219 -11.53 -5.19 -10.99
CA ASP A 219 -10.84 -4.27 -10.09
C ASP A 219 -11.45 -4.29 -8.68
N GLU A 220 -12.78 -4.24 -8.58
CA GLU A 220 -13.48 -4.22 -7.29
C GLU A 220 -13.46 -5.59 -6.61
N ALA A 221 -13.39 -6.71 -7.34
CA ALA A 221 -13.22 -8.04 -6.76
C ALA A 221 -11.83 -8.21 -6.11
N VAL A 222 -10.77 -7.71 -6.77
CA VAL A 222 -9.43 -7.67 -6.17
C VAL A 222 -9.45 -6.80 -4.90
N PHE A 223 -10.06 -5.61 -4.96
CA PHE A 223 -10.14 -4.75 -3.78
C PHE A 223 -10.97 -5.37 -2.64
N ALA A 224 -12.06 -6.08 -2.97
CA ALA A 224 -12.87 -6.81 -2.00
C ALA A 224 -12.08 -7.93 -1.30
N GLN A 225 -11.15 -8.60 -1.99
CA GLN A 225 -10.23 -9.55 -1.37
C GLN A 225 -9.34 -8.88 -0.32
N MET A 226 -8.83 -7.68 -0.60
CA MET A 226 -8.03 -6.90 0.35
C MET A 226 -8.85 -6.45 1.57
N LYS A 227 -10.13 -6.07 1.36
CA LYS A 227 -11.07 -5.75 2.45
C LYS A 227 -11.34 -6.98 3.32
N ALA A 228 -11.68 -8.12 2.71
CA ALA A 228 -11.94 -9.35 3.43
C ALA A 228 -10.73 -9.80 4.28
N ALA A 229 -9.51 -9.65 3.74
CA ALA A 229 -8.29 -9.90 4.50
C ALA A 229 -8.11 -8.92 5.66
N SER A 230 -8.54 -7.67 5.50
CA SER A 230 -8.46 -6.65 6.54
C SER A 230 -9.38 -6.92 7.72
N ASP A 231 -10.48 -7.65 7.50
CA ASP A 231 -11.42 -8.03 8.55
C ASP A 231 -10.94 -9.24 9.38
N LEU A 232 -9.86 -9.92 8.94
CA LEU A 232 -9.23 -10.99 9.71
C LEU A 232 -8.56 -10.46 10.98
N LYS A 233 -8.41 -11.34 11.98
CA LYS A 233 -7.53 -11.10 13.14
C LYS A 233 -6.06 -11.00 12.71
N ASP A 234 -5.21 -10.47 13.58
CA ASP A 234 -3.80 -10.16 13.25
C ASP A 234 -3.01 -11.37 12.69
N PRO A 235 -3.02 -12.58 13.30
CA PRO A 235 -2.19 -13.67 12.78
C PRO A 235 -2.62 -14.16 11.39
N PRO A 236 -3.92 -14.43 11.11
CA PRO A 236 -4.36 -14.79 9.76
C PRO A 236 -4.14 -13.67 8.72
N PHE A 237 -4.33 -12.40 9.08
CA PHE A 237 -4.03 -11.28 8.19
C PHE A 237 -2.54 -11.25 7.82
N LYS A 238 -1.64 -11.36 8.81
CA LYS A 238 -0.19 -11.38 8.59
C LYS A 238 0.23 -12.58 7.73
N ALA A 239 -0.41 -13.74 7.90
CA ALA A 239 -0.14 -14.93 7.08
C ALA A 239 -0.54 -14.73 5.60
N ALA A 240 -1.65 -14.04 5.33
CA ALA A 240 -2.13 -13.76 3.97
C ALA A 240 -1.38 -12.59 3.28
N LEU A 241 -0.76 -11.70 4.06
CA LEU A 241 -0.14 -10.46 3.56
C LEU A 241 0.86 -10.67 2.40
N PRO A 242 1.78 -11.66 2.42
CA PRO A 242 2.72 -11.86 1.31
C PRO A 242 2.02 -12.14 -0.03
N ASP A 243 0.97 -12.97 -0.02
CA ASP A 243 0.23 -13.33 -1.22
C ASP A 243 -0.58 -12.15 -1.76
N LEU A 244 -1.20 -11.37 -0.86
CA LEU A 244 -1.91 -10.14 -1.22
C LEU A 244 -0.98 -9.08 -1.82
N LEU A 245 0.24 -8.95 -1.29
CA LEU A 245 1.27 -8.08 -1.88
C LEU A 245 1.72 -8.59 -3.25
N ALA A 246 1.83 -9.91 -3.45
CA ALA A 246 2.16 -10.47 -4.75
C ALA A 246 1.09 -10.14 -5.81
N ILE A 247 -0.20 -10.20 -5.44
CA ILE A 247 -1.33 -9.83 -6.31
C ILE A 247 -1.27 -8.33 -6.64
N THR A 248 -1.14 -7.46 -5.63
CA THR A 248 -1.15 -6.00 -5.84
C THR A 248 0.04 -5.51 -6.66
N MET A 249 1.20 -6.15 -6.49
CA MET A 249 2.42 -5.82 -7.23
C MET A 249 2.50 -6.51 -8.61
N GLY A 250 1.44 -7.19 -9.05
CA GLY A 250 1.36 -7.81 -10.38
C GLY A 250 2.26 -9.03 -10.59
N ARG A 251 2.71 -9.68 -9.51
CA ARG A 251 3.65 -10.81 -9.56
C ARG A 251 3.00 -12.15 -9.88
N VAL A 252 1.67 -12.23 -9.82
CA VAL A 252 0.88 -13.48 -10.01
C VAL A 252 0.11 -13.48 -11.33
N GLY A 253 0.59 -12.74 -12.34
CA GLY A 253 -0.05 -12.67 -13.67
C GLY A 253 -1.35 -11.86 -13.72
N VAL A 254 -1.75 -11.23 -12.59
CA VAL A 254 -2.88 -10.30 -12.52
C VAL A 254 -2.35 -8.88 -12.67
N SER A 255 -2.62 -8.24 -13.81
CA SER A 255 -2.28 -6.84 -14.02
C SER A 255 -3.42 -5.95 -13.51
N ILE A 256 -3.17 -5.19 -12.45
CA ILE A 256 -4.13 -4.22 -11.92
C ILE A 256 -3.78 -2.79 -12.33
N SER A 257 -4.81 -1.94 -12.44
CA SER A 257 -4.65 -0.52 -12.72
C SER A 257 -3.89 0.21 -11.60
N GLU A 258 -3.16 1.27 -11.94
CA GLU A 258 -2.40 2.06 -10.96
C GLU A 258 -3.29 2.62 -9.81
N PRO A 259 -4.49 3.19 -10.08
CA PRO A 259 -5.37 3.64 -9.01
C PRO A 259 -5.82 2.51 -8.08
N LEU A 260 -6.06 1.30 -8.61
CA LEU A 260 -6.40 0.14 -7.81
C LEU A 260 -5.23 -0.31 -6.94
N ARG A 261 -4.01 -0.30 -7.49
CA ARG A 261 -2.80 -0.64 -6.73
C ARG A 261 -2.65 0.26 -5.51
N ILE A 262 -2.80 1.58 -5.69
CA ILE A 262 -2.76 2.56 -4.59
C ILE A 262 -3.81 2.22 -3.53
N ARG A 263 -5.07 2.00 -3.93
CA ARG A 263 -6.16 1.63 -3.00
C ARG A 263 -5.84 0.36 -2.21
N CYS A 264 -5.37 -0.69 -2.88
CA CYS A 264 -5.06 -1.96 -2.22
C CYS A 264 -3.90 -1.82 -1.22
N VAL A 265 -2.80 -1.19 -1.63
CA VAL A 265 -1.64 -1.00 -0.75
C VAL A 265 -2.00 -0.10 0.43
N ALA A 266 -2.78 0.96 0.22
CA ALA A 266 -3.27 1.82 1.30
C ALA A 266 -4.10 1.04 2.33
N GLN A 267 -5.01 0.17 1.87
CA GLN A 267 -5.82 -0.69 2.73
C GLN A 267 -4.95 -1.63 3.57
N LEU A 268 -3.98 -2.32 2.95
CA LEU A 268 -3.11 -3.27 3.64
C LEU A 268 -2.19 -2.59 4.66
N VAL A 269 -1.60 -1.45 4.30
CA VAL A 269 -0.75 -0.65 5.19
C VAL A 269 -1.53 -0.13 6.38
N SER A 270 -2.73 0.41 6.15
CA SER A 270 -3.65 0.86 7.21
C SER A 270 -4.06 -0.29 8.13
N ARG A 271 -4.35 -1.48 7.59
CA ARG A 271 -4.67 -2.65 8.40
C ARG A 271 -3.48 -3.12 9.24
N TYR A 272 -2.28 -3.19 8.67
CA TYR A 272 -1.08 -3.63 9.39
C TYR A 272 -0.72 -2.68 10.52
N ALA A 273 -0.92 -1.38 10.31
CA ALA A 273 -0.68 -0.36 11.33
C ALA A 273 -1.47 -0.61 12.62
N ARG A 274 -2.69 -1.15 12.52
CA ARG A 274 -3.59 -1.49 13.63
C ARG A 274 -3.28 -2.84 14.31
N CYS A 275 -2.35 -3.63 13.78
CA CYS A 275 -1.91 -4.84 14.46
C CYS A 275 -1.27 -4.50 15.81
N SER A 276 -1.50 -5.37 16.80
CA SER A 276 -0.91 -5.27 18.14
C SER A 276 0.63 -5.32 18.11
N ASP A 277 1.16 -6.31 17.40
CA ASP A 277 2.57 -6.46 17.09
C ASP A 277 2.81 -6.03 15.63
N ARG A 278 3.82 -5.18 15.41
CA ARG A 278 4.05 -4.53 14.10
C ARG A 278 5.54 -4.36 13.79
N PRO A 279 6.33 -5.46 13.76
CA PRO A 279 7.71 -5.40 13.30
C PRO A 279 7.76 -4.91 11.85
N GLU A 280 8.93 -4.47 11.43
CA GLU A 280 9.14 -4.08 10.04
C GLU A 280 8.76 -5.20 9.07
N GLN A 281 7.94 -4.86 8.07
CA GLN A 281 7.61 -5.71 6.93
C GLN A 281 8.20 -5.07 5.67
N ALA A 282 9.41 -5.46 5.31
CA ALA A 282 10.14 -4.88 4.18
C ALA A 282 9.31 -4.88 2.88
N ALA A 283 8.61 -5.97 2.58
CA ALA A 283 7.75 -6.07 1.40
C ALA A 283 6.59 -5.06 1.41
N LEU A 284 5.95 -4.85 2.57
CA LEU A 284 4.87 -3.89 2.73
C LEU A 284 5.38 -2.45 2.66
N ARG A 285 6.51 -2.15 3.32
CA ARG A 285 7.19 -0.85 3.25
C ARG A 285 7.53 -0.50 1.80
N ASP A 286 8.16 -1.42 1.09
CA ASP A 286 8.62 -1.21 -0.28
C ASP A 286 7.42 -1.05 -1.24
N ALA A 287 6.37 -1.85 -1.08
CA ALA A 287 5.12 -1.69 -1.83
C ALA A 287 4.47 -0.32 -1.57
N ALA A 288 4.41 0.12 -0.31
CA ALA A 288 3.83 1.41 0.06
C ALA A 288 4.59 2.59 -0.53
N THR A 289 5.92 2.60 -0.39
CA THR A 289 6.76 3.68 -0.92
C THR A 289 6.82 3.74 -2.44
N SER A 290 6.83 2.58 -3.12
CA SER A 290 6.86 2.52 -4.59
C SER A 290 5.52 2.86 -5.23
N THR A 291 4.40 2.52 -4.57
CA THR A 291 3.05 2.73 -5.11
C THR A 291 2.47 4.08 -4.70
N ILE A 292 2.50 4.42 -3.41
CA ILE A 292 1.86 5.64 -2.87
C ILE A 292 2.87 6.80 -2.83
N GLY A 293 4.15 6.48 -2.63
CA GLY A 293 5.23 7.43 -2.45
C GLY A 293 5.75 7.48 -1.01
N ASN A 294 6.89 8.14 -0.81
CA ASN A 294 7.43 8.36 0.52
C ASN A 294 6.48 9.27 1.34
N PRO A 295 5.90 8.81 2.47
CA PRO A 295 4.95 9.59 3.27
C PRO A 295 5.52 10.90 3.78
N TRP A 296 6.85 10.99 3.91
CA TRP A 296 7.55 12.16 4.41
C TRP A 296 7.71 13.26 3.36
N LEU A 297 7.88 12.90 2.09
CA LEU A 297 8.04 13.84 0.97
C LEU A 297 6.70 14.18 0.32
N ARG A 298 5.75 13.25 0.37
CA ARG A 298 4.45 13.36 -0.31
C ARG A 298 3.29 13.20 0.67
N ARG A 299 3.36 13.87 1.81
CA ARG A 299 2.36 13.78 2.89
C ARG A 299 0.93 13.98 2.39
N THR A 300 0.66 15.06 1.66
CA THR A 300 -0.70 15.35 1.16
C THR A 300 -1.23 14.24 0.24
N HIS A 301 -0.36 13.66 -0.61
CA HIS A 301 -0.76 12.55 -1.47
C HIS A 301 -1.00 11.27 -0.64
N TRP A 302 -0.15 11.00 0.34
CA TRP A 302 -0.30 9.85 1.24
C TRP A 302 -1.61 9.93 2.03
N ASP A 303 -1.87 11.08 2.65
CA ASP A 303 -3.06 11.34 3.48
C ASP A 303 -4.37 11.32 2.68
N ALA A 304 -4.29 11.53 1.37
CA ALA A 304 -5.43 11.38 0.46
C ALA A 304 -5.84 9.91 0.25
N TRP A 305 -4.90 8.97 0.35
CA TRP A 305 -5.14 7.55 0.04
C TRP A 305 -5.17 6.65 1.28
N VAL A 306 -4.29 6.87 2.25
CA VAL A 306 -4.19 6.04 3.47
C VAL A 306 -5.06 6.67 4.55
N ARG A 307 -6.30 6.17 4.68
CA ARG A 307 -7.36 6.78 5.50
C ARG A 307 -8.10 5.75 6.35
N VAL A 308 -8.61 6.20 7.49
CA VAL A 308 -9.59 5.48 8.33
C VAL A 308 -10.86 6.32 8.40
N GLY A 309 -11.89 5.90 7.69
CA GLY A 309 -13.07 6.74 7.46
C GLY A 309 -12.68 8.05 6.77
N ASP A 310 -13.11 9.17 7.33
CA ASP A 310 -12.87 10.51 6.77
C ASP A 310 -11.54 11.14 7.21
N LYS A 311 -10.68 10.44 7.96
CA LYS A 311 -9.42 10.97 8.47
C LYS A 311 -8.21 10.26 7.88
N ALA A 312 -7.10 10.98 7.75
CA ALA A 312 -5.81 10.37 7.40
C ALA A 312 -5.39 9.37 8.49
N ASP A 313 -4.80 8.25 8.09
CA ASP A 313 -4.29 7.25 9.03
C ASP A 313 -2.88 7.63 9.50
N ASP A 314 -2.82 8.47 10.53
CA ASP A 314 -1.56 8.92 11.12
C ASP A 314 -0.73 7.74 11.65
N GLN A 315 -1.37 6.71 12.22
CA GLN A 315 -0.69 5.54 12.76
C GLN A 315 0.05 4.76 11.66
N ALA A 316 -0.58 4.60 10.50
CA ALA A 316 0.03 3.96 9.35
C ALA A 316 1.16 4.79 8.73
N ARG A 317 0.96 6.11 8.64
CA ARG A 317 1.98 7.02 8.14
C ARG A 317 3.22 7.01 9.03
N GLU A 318 3.05 7.16 10.35
CA GLU A 318 4.14 7.15 11.32
C GLU A 318 4.86 5.80 11.37
N MET A 319 4.14 4.68 11.21
CA MET A 319 4.75 3.36 11.15
C MET A 319 5.67 3.19 9.93
N VAL A 320 5.19 3.52 8.72
CA VAL A 320 6.02 3.45 7.50
C VAL A 320 7.17 4.44 7.59
N PHE A 321 6.92 5.64 8.13
CA PHE A 321 7.94 6.64 8.38
C PHE A 321 9.03 6.12 9.32
N PHE A 322 8.65 5.46 10.42
CA PHE A 322 9.58 4.85 11.36
C PHE A 322 10.48 3.81 10.69
N TRP A 323 9.94 2.88 9.90
CA TRP A 323 10.73 1.90 9.16
C TRP A 323 11.73 2.54 8.18
N LEU A 324 11.33 3.62 7.51
CA LEU A 324 12.22 4.36 6.62
C LEU A 324 13.34 5.05 7.39
N LYS A 325 13.03 5.66 8.55
CA LYS A 325 14.02 6.26 9.44
C LYS A 325 15.04 5.23 9.92
N GLU A 326 14.59 4.11 10.49
CA GLU A 326 15.48 3.06 10.99
C GLU A 326 16.46 2.56 9.93
N ARG A 327 15.95 2.31 8.71
CA ARG A 327 16.78 1.89 7.59
C ARG A 327 17.79 2.95 7.18
N LEU A 328 17.39 4.23 7.10
CA LEU A 328 18.29 5.31 6.72
C LEU A 328 19.38 5.56 7.77
N VAL A 329 19.05 5.48 9.05
CA VAL A 329 20.03 5.55 10.15
C VAL A 329 21.03 4.40 10.04
N SER A 330 20.53 3.18 9.83
CA SER A 330 21.38 1.99 9.68
C SER A 330 22.30 2.11 8.45
N ASP A 331 21.74 2.49 7.29
CA ASP A 331 22.51 2.69 6.05
C ASP A 331 23.60 3.76 6.24
N PHE A 332 23.32 4.86 6.95
CA PHE A 332 24.30 5.93 7.18
C PHE A 332 25.54 5.40 7.90
N PHE A 333 25.38 4.70 9.02
CA PHE A 333 26.52 4.16 9.78
C PHE A 333 27.10 2.87 9.17
N GLU A 334 26.41 2.18 8.27
CA GLU A 334 27.02 1.04 7.57
C GLU A 334 27.82 1.47 6.35
N LEU A 335 27.45 2.59 5.71
CA LEU A 335 27.98 3.00 4.41
C LEU A 335 28.83 4.28 4.45
N LEU A 336 28.49 5.22 5.32
CA LEU A 336 28.98 6.61 5.28
C LEU A 336 29.89 6.96 6.46
N SER A 337 30.05 6.07 7.44
CA SER A 337 31.04 6.18 8.50
C SER A 337 32.29 5.36 8.22
N ALA A 338 33.39 5.77 8.84
CA ALA A 338 34.73 5.28 8.52
C ALA A 338 35.19 4.04 9.34
N GLU A 339 34.42 3.54 10.33
CA GLU A 339 34.89 2.55 11.32
C GLU A 339 33.96 1.32 11.49
N GLY A 340 34.15 0.28 10.68
CA GLY A 340 33.23 -0.88 10.63
C GLY A 340 32.80 -1.58 11.94
N ILE A 341 33.58 -1.57 13.04
CA ILE A 341 33.18 -2.17 14.35
C ILE A 341 32.53 -1.14 15.28
N ASN A 342 33.08 0.07 15.39
CA ASN A 342 32.57 1.12 16.26
C ASN A 342 31.21 1.65 15.76
N ASP A 343 30.97 1.51 14.46
CA ASP A 343 29.75 1.93 13.80
C ASP A 343 28.53 1.11 14.22
N ARG A 344 28.68 -0.18 14.56
CA ARG A 344 27.55 -1.01 15.04
C ARG A 344 27.00 -0.54 16.39
N ARG A 345 27.88 -0.08 17.29
CA ARG A 345 27.51 0.49 18.59
C ARG A 345 26.75 1.80 18.40
N ARG A 346 27.21 2.65 17.48
CA ARG A 346 26.53 3.92 17.15
C ARG A 346 25.17 3.69 16.52
N VAL A 347 25.04 2.74 15.58
CA VAL A 347 23.74 2.31 15.03
C VAL A 347 22.80 1.90 16.16
N ALA A 348 23.22 0.93 16.97
CA ALA A 348 22.39 0.39 18.05
C ALA A 348 21.96 1.48 19.04
N TYR A 349 22.86 2.43 19.34
CA TYR A 349 22.55 3.56 20.20
C TYR A 349 21.50 4.49 19.57
N TRP A 350 21.71 4.93 18.32
CA TRP A 350 20.83 5.91 17.68
C TRP A 350 19.48 5.35 17.27
N LEU A 351 19.37 4.05 16.97
CA LEU A 351 18.07 3.38 16.74
C LEU A 351 17.12 3.54 17.95
N ARG A 352 17.65 3.60 19.18
CA ARG A 352 16.86 3.86 20.40
C ARG A 352 16.19 5.24 20.39
N PHE A 353 16.78 6.22 19.70
CA PHE A 353 16.29 7.59 19.62
C PHE A 353 15.41 7.88 18.39
N VAL A 354 15.41 7.01 17.37
CA VAL A 354 14.58 7.15 16.15
C VAL A 354 13.09 7.45 16.42
N PRO A 355 12.42 6.87 17.43
CA PRO A 355 11.04 7.21 17.77
C PRO A 355 10.82 8.70 18.09
N PHE A 356 11.85 9.41 18.56
CA PHE A 356 11.75 10.82 18.94
C PHE A 356 12.21 11.79 17.84
N VAL A 357 12.77 11.28 16.73
CA VAL A 357 13.26 12.11 15.63
C VAL A 357 12.07 12.64 14.81
N GLU A 358 11.89 13.96 14.86
CA GLU A 358 10.85 14.70 14.12
C GLU A 358 11.25 14.94 12.67
N ASP A 359 12.52 15.28 12.44
CA ASP A 359 13.10 15.50 11.12
C ASP A 359 14.57 15.05 11.10
N MET A 360 15.12 14.69 9.94
CA MET A 360 16.51 14.31 9.79
C MET A 360 17.07 14.66 8.41
N TRP A 361 18.38 14.88 8.34
CA TRP A 361 19.09 15.18 7.12
C TRP A 361 20.44 14.45 7.10
N PHE A 362 20.92 14.18 5.89
CA PHE A 362 22.20 13.54 5.65
C PHE A 362 23.08 14.51 4.86
N ALA A 363 24.03 15.14 5.56
CA ALA A 363 25.00 16.03 4.95
C ALA A 363 26.18 15.22 4.42
N LEU A 364 26.25 15.11 3.09
CA LEU A 364 27.23 14.27 2.41
C LEU A 364 28.44 15.08 1.95
N GLY A 365 29.63 14.58 2.25
CA GLY A 365 30.87 15.06 1.67
C GLY A 365 30.96 14.74 0.17
N SER A 366 31.94 15.35 -0.52
CA SER A 366 32.07 15.24 -1.97
C SER A 366 32.28 13.79 -2.46
N SER A 367 32.90 12.91 -1.67
CA SER A 367 33.08 11.48 -2.02
C SER A 367 31.74 10.76 -2.06
N ALA A 368 30.94 10.85 -0.98
CA ALA A 368 29.63 10.19 -0.90
C ALA A 368 28.60 10.81 -1.85
N SER A 369 28.71 12.13 -2.08
CA SER A 369 27.80 12.88 -2.95
C SER A 369 28.06 12.67 -4.44
N SER A 370 29.29 12.37 -4.87
CA SER A 370 29.64 12.24 -6.30
C SER A 370 29.77 10.79 -6.81
N ARG A 371 30.06 9.82 -5.94
CA ARG A 371 30.19 8.39 -6.32
C ARG A 371 28.93 7.89 -7.01
N ARG A 372 29.01 7.42 -8.25
CA ARG A 372 27.84 6.94 -9.02
C ARG A 372 27.63 5.44 -8.81
N GLY A 373 26.36 5.03 -8.76
CA GLY A 373 25.97 3.62 -8.66
C GLY A 373 26.25 2.97 -7.30
N GLY A 374 25.89 1.68 -7.19
CA GLY A 374 26.06 0.87 -5.98
C GLY A 374 25.32 1.39 -4.76
N LYS A 375 25.79 0.99 -3.57
CA LYS A 375 25.17 1.32 -2.28
C LYS A 375 25.00 2.83 -2.04
N PHE A 376 25.93 3.67 -2.51
CA PHE A 376 25.83 5.14 -2.41
C PHE A 376 24.72 5.73 -3.30
N GLY A 377 24.51 5.16 -4.50
CA GLY A 377 23.37 5.51 -5.34
C GLY A 377 22.04 5.16 -4.67
N GLU A 378 21.92 3.92 -4.19
CA GLU A 378 20.71 3.45 -3.53
C GLU A 378 20.37 4.22 -2.26
N PHE A 379 21.37 4.55 -1.42
CA PHE A 379 21.18 5.39 -0.24
C PHE A 379 20.63 6.76 -0.62
N ARG A 380 21.21 7.43 -1.63
CA ARG A 380 20.76 8.76 -2.05
C ARG A 380 19.33 8.76 -2.61
N GLU A 381 18.95 7.70 -3.32
CA GLU A 381 17.56 7.56 -3.78
C GLU A 381 16.59 7.38 -2.60
N ARG A 382 16.96 6.61 -1.58
CA ARG A 382 16.15 6.46 -0.35
C ARG A 382 16.08 7.74 0.48
N ALA A 383 17.20 8.46 0.59
CA ALA A 383 17.34 9.71 1.36
C ALA A 383 16.94 10.97 0.56
N LYS A 384 16.36 10.81 -0.64
CA LYS A 384 16.01 11.91 -1.52
C LYS A 384 15.16 12.96 -0.80
N GLY A 385 15.45 14.23 -1.04
CA GLY A 385 14.81 15.36 -0.36
C GLY A 385 15.34 15.65 1.04
N ARG A 386 16.32 14.88 1.53
CA ARG A 386 16.96 15.02 2.86
C ARG A 386 18.47 15.05 2.79
N LEU A 387 19.00 15.06 1.58
CA LEU A 387 20.42 15.17 1.31
C LEU A 387 20.81 16.65 1.37
N LEU A 388 21.90 16.90 2.09
CA LEU A 388 22.59 18.17 2.09
C LEU A 388 24.00 17.96 1.53
N ARG A 389 24.58 19.00 0.94
CA ARG A 389 26.00 19.00 0.57
C ARG A 389 26.79 19.56 1.73
N LEU A 390 27.70 18.77 2.28
CA LEU A 390 28.59 19.19 3.36
C LEU A 390 29.82 19.88 2.79
N GLU A 391 30.03 21.14 3.15
CA GLU A 391 31.14 21.98 2.67
C GLU A 391 32.13 22.32 3.79
N GLY A 392 33.33 22.77 3.41
CA GLY A 392 34.37 23.17 4.38
C GLY A 392 35.11 22.02 5.06
N THR A 393 35.01 20.79 4.52
CA THR A 393 35.62 19.59 5.12
C THR A 393 36.16 18.63 4.06
N THR A 394 36.82 17.55 4.49
CA THR A 394 37.33 16.49 3.60
C THR A 394 36.19 15.72 2.94
N GLY A 395 36.41 15.24 1.72
CA GLY A 395 35.36 14.58 0.93
C GLY A 395 34.71 13.35 1.56
N ASP A 396 35.41 12.66 2.46
CA ASP A 396 34.93 11.47 3.14
C ASP A 396 34.16 11.78 4.45
N ASN A 397 34.08 13.04 4.86
CA ASN A 397 33.33 13.41 6.05
C ASN A 397 31.84 13.56 5.70
N ASN A 398 30.99 12.96 6.51
CA ASN A 398 29.53 13.01 6.39
C ASN A 398 28.94 13.29 7.76
N ALA A 399 27.76 13.90 7.80
CA ALA A 399 27.04 14.14 9.05
C ALA A 399 25.58 13.67 8.93
N PHE A 400 25.11 13.05 10.01
CA PHE A 400 23.72 12.75 10.26
C PHE A 400 23.16 13.80 11.21
N VAL A 401 22.17 14.54 10.74
CA VAL A 401 21.57 15.66 11.44
C VAL A 401 20.14 15.28 11.80
N MET A 402 19.74 15.41 13.06
CA MET A 402 18.42 15.04 13.55
C MET A 402 17.80 16.18 14.34
N ARG A 403 16.53 16.46 14.11
CA ARG A 403 15.72 17.30 14.98
C ARG A 403 14.98 16.43 15.99
N ILE A 404 15.19 16.71 17.27
CA ILE A 404 14.52 16.02 18.39
C ILE A 404 14.01 17.11 19.35
N GLY A 405 12.70 17.37 19.30
CA GLY A 405 12.07 18.44 20.07
C GLY A 405 12.69 19.81 19.78
N ALA A 406 13.17 20.49 20.82
CA ALA A 406 13.79 21.82 20.72
C ALA A 406 15.27 21.79 20.30
N TYR A 407 15.81 20.63 19.91
CA TYR A 407 17.23 20.46 19.65
C TYR A 407 17.54 19.93 18.26
N LEU A 408 18.68 20.36 17.73
CA LEU A 408 19.35 19.80 16.56
C LEU A 408 20.57 18.99 17.03
N ALA A 409 20.51 17.68 16.81
CA ALA A 409 21.55 16.71 17.13
C ALA A 409 22.37 16.40 15.86
N VAL A 410 23.69 16.53 15.93
CA VAL A 410 24.61 16.35 14.79
C VAL A 410 25.64 15.29 15.12
N GLU A 411 25.61 14.20 14.36
CA GLU A 411 26.52 13.06 14.46
C GLU A 411 27.41 13.00 13.22
N PHE A 412 28.73 12.98 13.39
CA PHE A 412 29.68 12.90 12.28
C PHE A 412 30.18 11.46 12.06
N GLY A 413 30.24 11.05 10.80
CA GLY A 413 30.68 9.70 10.41
C GLY A 413 32.20 9.47 10.42
N ALA A 414 33.02 10.53 10.41
CA ALA A 414 34.48 10.39 10.41
C ALA A 414 35.07 10.18 11.81
N ALA A 415 36.15 9.39 11.89
CA ALA A 415 36.84 9.07 13.14
C ALA A 415 37.35 10.32 13.87
N GLY A 416 37.21 10.34 15.20
CA GLY A 416 37.65 11.46 16.05
C GLY A 416 36.69 12.66 16.12
N ASN A 417 35.61 12.68 15.33
CA ASN A 417 34.59 13.71 15.45
C ASN A 417 33.65 13.44 16.64
N ALA A 418 33.27 14.51 17.33
CA ALA A 418 32.32 14.48 18.44
C ALA A 418 30.87 14.59 17.93
N PHE A 419 29.93 14.18 18.77
CA PHE A 419 28.53 14.55 18.68
C PHE A 419 28.34 16.01 19.13
N TYR A 420 27.43 16.74 18.48
CA TYR A 420 27.08 18.12 18.83
C TYR A 420 25.57 18.28 18.99
N LEU A 421 25.15 19.08 19.97
CA LEU A 421 23.75 19.42 20.22
C LEU A 421 23.57 20.93 20.18
N PHE A 422 22.58 21.41 19.44
CA PHE A 422 22.25 22.83 19.33
C PHE A 422 20.79 23.07 19.68
N ARG A 423 20.46 24.27 20.19
CA ARG A 423 19.07 24.71 20.34
C ARG A 423 18.51 25.13 18.99
N TRP A 424 17.36 24.58 18.61
CA TRP A 424 16.74 24.84 17.31
C TRP A 424 16.43 26.33 17.08
N ASP A 425 16.02 27.05 18.11
CA ASP A 425 15.70 28.48 18.06
C ASP A 425 16.93 29.40 18.08
N SER A 426 18.11 28.84 18.31
CA SER A 426 19.38 29.56 18.34
C SER A 426 20.23 29.30 17.08
N LEU A 427 19.73 28.49 16.14
CA LEU A 427 20.41 28.20 14.88
C LEU A 427 20.48 29.46 13.99
N SER A 428 21.58 29.57 13.23
CA SER A 428 21.74 30.66 12.27
C SER A 428 20.65 30.64 11.19
N PRO A 429 20.21 31.82 10.69
CA PRO A 429 19.19 31.88 9.63
C PRO A 429 19.58 31.11 8.37
N SER A 430 20.86 31.10 7.99
CA SER A 430 21.37 30.37 6.82
C SER A 430 21.27 28.85 6.98
N LEU A 431 21.54 28.34 8.18
CA LEU A 431 21.40 26.92 8.50
C LEU A 431 19.92 26.51 8.49
N LEU A 432 19.04 27.32 9.10
CA LEU A 432 17.60 27.10 9.08
C LEU A 432 17.04 27.12 7.66
N GLU A 433 17.47 28.06 6.81
CA GLU A 433 17.06 28.11 5.40
C GLU A 433 17.47 26.82 4.68
N SER A 434 18.69 26.36 4.90
CA SER A 434 19.23 25.15 4.25
C SER A 434 18.47 23.89 4.67
N LEU A 435 18.23 23.72 5.97
CA LEU A 435 17.46 22.60 6.54
C LEU A 435 16.00 22.59 6.05
N ASN A 436 15.37 23.76 5.91
CA ASN A 436 13.97 23.92 5.49
C ASN A 436 13.79 24.14 3.98
N SER A 437 14.87 24.17 3.20
CA SER A 437 14.83 24.60 1.80
C SER A 437 13.99 23.71 0.88
N GLY A 438 13.82 22.42 1.22
CA GLY A 438 13.24 21.41 0.35
C GLY A 438 14.04 21.17 -0.95
N ARG A 439 15.20 21.82 -1.12
CA ARG A 439 16.06 21.69 -2.29
C ARG A 439 16.78 20.34 -2.23
N ALA A 440 16.90 19.67 -3.37
CA ALA A 440 17.52 18.34 -3.45
C ALA A 440 19.01 18.30 -3.04
N SER A 441 19.67 19.46 -2.94
CA SER A 441 21.09 19.58 -2.58
C SER A 441 21.41 20.96 -1.98
N ALA A 442 20.66 21.39 -0.96
CA ALA A 442 21.09 22.57 -0.19
C ALA A 442 22.46 22.32 0.46
N ALA A 443 23.30 23.35 0.51
CA ALA A 443 24.63 23.27 1.08
C ALA A 443 24.63 23.73 2.53
N ILE A 444 25.38 23.03 3.38
CA ILE A 444 25.68 23.47 4.74
C ILE A 444 27.19 23.46 4.95
N HIS A 445 27.72 24.46 5.64
CA HIS A 445 29.13 24.52 5.96
C HIS A 445 29.39 23.80 7.28
N ILE A 446 30.49 23.04 7.38
CA ILE A 446 30.81 22.28 8.61
C ILE A 446 30.92 23.17 9.85
N ALA A 447 31.35 24.43 9.69
CA ALA A 447 31.43 25.38 10.80
C ALA A 447 30.08 25.67 11.44
N ASP A 448 28.99 25.67 10.66
CA ASP A 448 27.63 25.96 11.14
C ASP A 448 27.08 24.83 12.04
N ILE A 449 27.63 23.62 11.89
CA ILE A 449 27.21 22.41 12.61
C ILE A 449 28.33 21.86 13.51
N ARG A 450 29.36 22.68 13.76
CA ARG A 450 30.49 22.44 14.68
C ARG A 450 30.77 23.65 15.57
N GLY A 451 29.97 24.71 15.46
CA GLY A 451 30.19 25.97 16.16
C GLY A 451 30.30 25.81 17.67
N ASP A 452 31.01 26.74 18.31
CA ASP A 452 31.18 26.77 19.77
C ASP A 452 29.91 27.23 20.50
N ASP A 453 28.89 27.67 19.77
CA ASP A 453 27.54 28.02 20.21
C ASP A 453 26.62 26.79 20.44
N ASN A 454 27.21 25.59 20.48
CA ASN A 454 26.51 24.36 20.83
C ASN A 454 26.15 24.32 22.33
N GLU A 455 25.05 23.63 22.65
CA GLU A 455 24.63 23.33 24.03
C GLU A 455 25.50 22.25 24.66
N ASP A 456 25.91 21.26 23.87
CA ASP A 456 26.78 20.19 24.34
C ASP A 456 27.58 19.58 23.19
N LYS A 457 28.77 19.11 23.54
CA LYS A 457 29.69 18.38 22.67
C LYS A 457 30.16 17.13 23.39
N ILE A 458 29.86 15.96 22.84
CA ILE A 458 30.12 14.68 23.52
C ILE A 458 30.95 13.76 22.62
N GLY A 459 32.04 13.22 23.15
CA GLY A 459 32.89 12.27 22.43
C GLY A 459 32.45 10.81 22.60
N HIS A 460 32.58 10.02 21.53
CA HIS A 460 32.33 8.57 21.49
C HIS A 460 33.48 7.76 22.13
N ARG A 461 33.88 8.14 23.35
CA ARG A 461 34.95 7.46 24.08
C ARG A 461 34.43 6.92 25.40
N ASP A 462 34.58 5.62 25.58
CA ASP A 462 34.33 4.95 26.85
C ASP A 462 35.18 5.60 27.95
N SER A 463 34.71 5.60 29.19
CA SER A 463 35.50 6.19 30.28
C SER A 463 36.69 5.29 30.59
N PRO A 464 37.93 5.83 30.58
CA PRO A 464 39.10 5.03 30.96
C PRO A 464 39.19 4.81 32.48
N VAL A 465 38.45 5.60 33.28
CA VAL A 465 38.51 5.59 34.75
C VAL A 465 37.21 5.07 35.38
N ALA A 466 36.06 5.37 34.76
CA ALA A 466 34.76 4.90 35.22
C ALA A 466 34.30 3.71 34.39
N LEU A 467 33.59 2.76 34.99
CA LEU A 467 33.03 1.63 34.24
C LEU A 467 31.73 2.04 33.53
N LYS A 468 31.88 2.94 32.58
CA LYS A 468 30.80 3.62 31.90
C LYS A 468 31.11 3.76 30.41
N SER A 469 30.24 3.18 29.60
CA SER A 469 30.32 3.28 28.15
C SER A 469 30.01 4.71 27.68
N TRP A 470 30.45 5.09 26.49
CA TRP A 470 30.10 6.40 25.93
C TRP A 470 28.59 6.52 25.75
N GLU A 471 27.88 5.44 25.43
CA GLU A 471 26.43 5.39 25.30
C GLU A 471 25.75 5.78 26.62
N GLN A 472 26.23 5.26 27.75
CA GLN A 472 25.74 5.64 29.08
C GLN A 472 26.03 7.10 29.41
N LYS A 473 27.16 7.66 28.93
CA LYS A 473 27.45 9.09 29.12
C LYS A 473 26.51 9.96 28.29
N PHE A 474 26.19 9.52 27.09
CA PHE A 474 25.23 10.21 26.23
C PHE A 474 23.83 10.16 26.86
N ASP A 475 23.34 9.00 27.29
CA ASP A 475 22.04 8.87 27.94
C ASP A 475 21.90 9.83 29.13
N ASP A 476 22.90 9.88 30.02
CA ASP A 476 22.89 10.74 31.22
C ASP A 476 22.75 12.24 30.91
N LYS A 477 23.24 12.66 29.74
CA LYS A 477 23.18 14.05 29.27
C LYS A 477 21.95 14.28 28.41
N LEU A 478 21.80 13.52 27.33
CA LEU A 478 20.77 13.72 26.31
C LEU A 478 19.37 13.48 26.85
N THR A 479 19.15 12.47 27.69
CA THR A 479 17.79 12.21 28.20
C THR A 479 17.29 13.33 29.10
N LYS A 480 18.20 14.02 29.80
CA LYS A 480 17.90 15.19 30.62
C LYS A 480 17.69 16.45 29.78
N LEU A 481 18.59 16.71 28.82
CA LEU A 481 18.51 17.89 27.95
C LEU A 481 17.29 17.85 27.04
N ILE A 482 17.11 16.73 26.32
CA ILE A 482 16.05 16.57 25.32
C ILE A 482 14.69 16.26 26.00
N GLY A 483 14.70 15.77 27.23
CA GLY A 483 13.49 15.36 27.95
C GLY A 483 12.81 14.12 27.34
N LYS A 484 13.56 13.33 26.55
CA LYS A 484 13.10 12.08 25.93
C LYS A 484 14.01 10.94 26.39
N LYS A 485 13.40 9.85 26.86
CA LYS A 485 14.11 8.67 27.36
C LYS A 485 13.72 7.45 26.54
N PRO A 486 14.65 6.81 25.82
CA PRO A 486 14.37 5.54 25.16
C PRO A 486 13.96 4.44 26.14
N GLU A 487 13.10 3.52 25.70
CA GLU A 487 12.65 2.37 26.51
C GLU A 487 13.79 1.39 26.80
N LEU A 488 14.59 1.10 25.79
CA LEU A 488 15.75 0.21 25.91
C LEU A 488 16.92 0.97 26.54
N ARG A 489 17.60 0.34 27.50
CA ARG A 489 18.85 0.84 28.07
C ARG A 489 19.99 0.77 27.05
N PRO A 490 21.02 1.62 27.14
CA PRO A 490 22.20 1.51 26.29
C PRO A 490 23.00 0.26 26.65
N ALA A 491 23.77 -0.23 25.68
CA ALA A 491 24.76 -1.28 25.91
C ALA A 491 25.78 -0.85 26.97
N CYS A 492 26.23 -1.81 27.80
CA CYS A 492 27.31 -1.61 28.77
C CYS A 492 28.68 -1.74 28.08
N VAL A 493 29.77 -1.57 28.84
CA VAL A 493 31.14 -1.67 28.34
C VAL A 493 31.32 -2.99 27.56
N PRO A 494 31.85 -2.98 26.32
CA PRO A 494 31.92 -4.15 25.45
C PRO A 494 32.54 -5.40 26.10
N GLU A 495 33.55 -5.25 26.98
CA GLU A 495 34.14 -6.40 27.68
C GLU A 495 33.16 -7.10 28.63
N LEU A 496 32.25 -6.35 29.26
CA LEU A 496 31.19 -6.91 30.12
C LEU A 496 30.04 -7.50 29.31
N GLU A 497 29.74 -6.94 28.14
CA GLU A 497 28.70 -7.51 27.27
C GLU A 497 29.12 -8.83 26.65
N VAL A 498 30.40 -9.00 26.28
CA VAL A 498 30.94 -10.31 25.85
C VAL A 498 30.78 -11.34 26.96
N LEU A 499 31.03 -10.95 28.22
CA LEU A 499 30.89 -11.84 29.39
C LEU A 499 29.43 -12.21 29.70
N VAL A 500 28.50 -11.29 29.45
CA VAL A 500 27.05 -11.54 29.57
C VAL A 500 26.52 -12.41 28.42
N ALA A 501 26.98 -12.16 27.19
CA ALA A 501 26.54 -12.89 25.99
C ALA A 501 26.96 -14.36 25.98
N ASP A 502 28.10 -14.71 26.59
CA ASP A 502 28.55 -16.10 26.77
C ASP A 502 27.68 -16.89 27.79
N GLY A 503 26.71 -16.24 28.44
CA GLY A 503 25.69 -16.88 29.29
C GLY A 503 26.20 -17.45 30.63
N ARG A 504 27.47 -17.25 30.95
CA ARG A 504 28.12 -17.81 32.16
C ARG A 504 28.02 -16.89 33.38
N VAL A 505 27.48 -15.70 33.23
CA VAL A 505 27.60 -14.64 34.24
C VAL A 505 26.30 -13.86 34.34
N ASN A 506 25.77 -13.76 35.56
CA ASN A 506 24.61 -12.93 35.85
C ASN A 506 25.07 -11.51 36.23
N VAL A 507 24.57 -10.49 35.55
CA VAL A 507 24.94 -9.09 35.76
C VAL A 507 23.69 -8.27 36.05
N VAL A 508 23.72 -7.49 37.13
CA VAL A 508 22.60 -6.63 37.55
C VAL A 508 23.12 -5.22 37.80
N ASP A 509 22.64 -4.24 37.04
CA ASP A 509 22.97 -2.83 37.20
C ASP A 509 21.93 -2.13 38.09
N LEU A 510 22.29 -1.82 39.34
CA LEU A 510 21.41 -1.13 40.30
C LEU A 510 21.78 0.35 40.49
N ARG A 511 22.72 0.89 39.70
CA ARG A 511 23.22 2.26 39.89
C ARG A 511 22.13 3.32 39.69
N GLY A 512 21.16 3.06 38.83
CA GLY A 512 19.98 3.93 38.63
C GLY A 512 19.08 4.09 39.87
N ALA A 513 19.23 3.23 40.89
CA ALA A 513 18.48 3.26 42.15
C ALA A 513 19.39 3.59 43.36
N GLY A 514 20.57 4.16 43.14
CA GLY A 514 21.56 4.43 44.19
C GLY A 514 22.34 3.20 44.67
N GLY A 515 22.30 2.09 43.92
CA GLY A 515 23.07 0.87 44.17
C GLY A 515 24.36 0.80 43.34
N ALA A 516 24.92 -0.40 43.23
CA ALA A 516 26.14 -0.69 42.47
C ALA A 516 25.85 -1.57 41.24
N LEU A 517 26.80 -1.66 40.31
CA LEU A 517 26.79 -2.69 39.27
C LEU A 517 27.33 -3.99 39.86
N TRP A 518 26.53 -5.06 39.80
CA TRP A 518 26.87 -6.38 40.31
C TRP A 518 27.14 -7.37 39.17
N VAL A 519 28.22 -8.13 39.33
CA VAL A 519 28.57 -9.29 38.50
C VAL A 519 28.64 -10.50 39.43
N TYR A 520 27.62 -11.35 39.37
CA TYR A 520 27.48 -12.52 40.22
C TYR A 520 28.38 -13.66 39.70
N GLU A 521 29.66 -13.57 40.05
CA GLU A 521 30.66 -14.61 39.88
C GLU A 521 31.07 -15.13 41.26
N SER A 522 30.89 -16.43 41.48
CA SER A 522 31.14 -17.10 42.75
C SER A 522 32.63 -17.40 42.96
N GLU A 523 33.37 -17.63 41.87
CA GLU A 523 34.78 -18.01 41.91
C GLU A 523 35.70 -16.78 41.94
N ARG A 524 36.49 -16.64 43.01
CA ARG A 524 37.40 -15.50 43.20
C ARG A 524 38.68 -15.57 42.36
N SER A 525 38.99 -16.73 41.78
CA SER A 525 40.22 -17.01 41.04
C SER A 525 40.00 -17.26 39.53
N SER A 526 38.75 -17.14 39.07
CA SER A 526 38.41 -17.35 37.67
C SER A 526 39.08 -16.31 36.75
N HIS A 527 39.16 -16.63 35.46
CA HIS A 527 39.65 -15.66 34.46
C HIS A 527 38.81 -14.38 34.45
N LEU A 528 37.51 -14.54 34.70
CA LEU A 528 36.57 -13.44 34.86
C LEU A 528 36.89 -12.61 36.11
N ALA A 529 37.12 -13.23 37.27
CA ALA A 529 37.51 -12.52 38.49
C ALA A 529 38.77 -11.65 38.31
N ARG A 530 39.77 -12.13 37.58
CA ARG A 530 40.99 -11.34 37.28
C ARG A 530 40.69 -10.14 36.40
N LYS A 531 39.81 -10.29 35.41
CA LYS A 531 39.34 -9.18 34.56
C LYS A 531 38.52 -8.17 35.37
N LEU A 532 37.60 -8.63 36.21
CA LEU A 532 36.78 -7.77 37.08
C LEU A 532 37.67 -7.01 38.07
N GLN A 533 38.68 -7.65 38.62
CA GLN A 533 39.66 -7.01 39.50
C GLN A 533 40.52 -5.98 38.75
N ALA A 534 40.93 -6.26 37.51
CA ALA A 534 41.62 -5.28 36.65
C ALA A 534 40.72 -4.10 36.24
N LEU A 535 39.40 -4.27 36.33
CA LEU A 535 38.38 -3.23 36.15
C LEU A 535 37.94 -2.60 37.48
N ASP A 536 38.71 -2.76 38.56
CA ASP A 536 38.44 -2.26 39.93
C ASP A 536 37.10 -2.68 40.54
N PHE A 537 36.57 -3.84 40.19
CA PHE A 537 35.46 -4.41 40.96
C PHE A 537 35.94 -4.93 42.31
N LEU A 538 35.16 -4.67 43.35
CA LEU A 538 35.35 -5.20 44.69
C LEU A 538 34.60 -6.52 44.84
N TYR A 539 35.25 -7.53 45.40
CA TYR A 539 34.61 -8.81 45.66
C TYR A 539 33.88 -8.82 47.01
N ARG A 540 32.63 -9.26 47.01
CA ARG A 540 31.84 -9.54 48.21
C ARG A 540 31.50 -11.02 48.27
N ALA A 541 32.04 -11.69 49.28
CA ALA A 541 31.78 -13.10 49.53
C ALA A 541 30.26 -13.38 49.61
N GLY A 542 29.82 -14.43 48.92
CA GLY A 542 28.40 -14.84 48.86
C GLY A 542 27.50 -14.00 47.95
N ARG A 543 28.02 -12.94 47.31
CA ARG A 543 27.23 -12.07 46.42
C ARG A 543 27.90 -11.78 45.08
N GLY A 544 29.22 -11.94 44.98
CA GLY A 544 29.99 -11.74 43.75
C GLY A 544 30.73 -10.41 43.73
N TRP A 545 31.03 -9.90 42.54
CA TRP A 545 31.83 -8.70 42.33
C TRP A 545 30.92 -7.49 42.14
N PHE A 546 31.30 -6.33 42.69
CA PHE A 546 30.56 -5.10 42.52
C PHE A 546 31.45 -3.90 42.27
N LYS A 547 30.92 -2.89 41.57
CA LYS A 547 31.56 -1.59 41.40
C LYS A 547 30.49 -0.50 41.53
N GLU A 548 30.77 0.48 42.37
CA GLU A 548 29.88 1.61 42.64
C GLU A 548 29.71 2.50 41.40
#